data_AF-A0A1L6I8C7-F1
#
_entry.id   AF-A0A1L6I8C7-F1
#
_cell.length_a   1.000
_cell.length_b   1.000
_cell.length_c   1.000
_cell.angle_alpha   90.00
_cell.angle_beta   90.00
_cell.angle_gamma   90.00
#
_symmetry.space_group_name_H-M   'P 1'
#
loop_
_entity.id
_entity.type
_entity.pdbx_description
1 polymer ?
#
loop_
_entity_poly.entity_id
_entity_poly.type
_entity_poly.pdbx_seq_one_letter_code
_entity_poly.pdbx_strand_id
1 'polypeptide(L)'
;MRVRTNYDTGPYIVKSIDGPCTCPEYVRSLDGDDTPSKPHFHLTVLGEVRHQRGKTYWLNGYTLDGRSVWNRDRLIDASQLELF
;
A
#
# COMPACT_ATOMS: atom_id res chain seq x y z
N MET A 1 8.79 -7.21 -6.74
CA MET A 1 7.75 -6.39 -7.41
C MET A 1 7.96 -4.93 -7.02
N ARG A 2 7.84 -3.99 -7.97
CA ARG A 2 7.88 -2.55 -7.70
C ARG A 2 6.49 -1.97 -7.81
N VAL A 3 6.10 -1.12 -6.86
CA VAL A 3 4.79 -0.46 -6.86
C VAL A 3 4.94 1.03 -6.60
N ARG A 4 4.00 1.81 -7.11
CA ARG A 4 3.80 3.22 -6.75
C ARG A 4 2.33 3.47 -6.50
N THR A 5 2.01 4.56 -5.82
CA THR A 5 0.63 4.98 -5.61
C THR A 5 0.18 5.93 -6.72
N ASN A 6 -1.13 6.06 -6.92
CA ASN A 6 -1.71 7.02 -7.87
C ASN A 6 -1.66 8.47 -7.37
N TYR A 7 -1.32 8.70 -6.09
CA TYR A 7 -1.11 10.02 -5.50
C TYR A 7 0.39 10.39 -5.40
N ASP A 8 1.18 9.85 -6.33
CA ASP A 8 2.56 10.25 -6.63
C ASP A 8 3.62 9.93 -5.56
N THR A 9 3.36 8.89 -4.74
CA THR A 9 4.38 8.31 -3.82
C THR A 9 4.96 6.99 -4.35
N GLY A 10 6.20 6.68 -3.95
CA GLY A 10 7.00 5.60 -4.52
C GLY A 10 8.02 6.07 -5.57
N PRO A 11 8.64 5.16 -6.35
CA PRO A 11 8.44 3.71 -6.33
C PRO A 11 8.93 3.07 -5.02
N TYR A 12 8.36 1.91 -4.71
CA TYR A 12 8.75 1.06 -3.60
C TYR A 12 8.99 -0.37 -4.05
N ILE A 13 9.88 -1.09 -3.35
CA ILE A 13 10.06 -2.53 -3.51
C ILE A 13 9.20 -3.26 -2.48
N VAL A 14 8.31 -4.15 -2.92
CA VAL A 14 7.50 -4.97 -2.02
C VAL A 14 8.38 -6.03 -1.35
N LYS A 15 8.37 -6.07 -0.01
CA LYS A 15 9.12 -7.03 0.81
C LYS A 15 8.24 -8.17 1.30
N SER A 16 7.06 -7.86 1.83
CA SER A 16 6.07 -8.86 2.26
C SER A 16 4.66 -8.36 1.98
N ILE A 17 3.73 -9.32 1.88
CA ILE A 17 2.31 -9.09 1.76
C ILE A 17 1.63 -9.98 2.79
N ASP A 18 0.81 -9.38 3.65
CA ASP A 18 0.10 -10.04 4.73
C ASP A 18 -1.42 -9.90 4.50
N GLY A 19 -2.17 -11.00 4.62
CA GLY A 19 -3.62 -11.02 4.43
C GLY A 19 -4.14 -12.27 3.69
N PRO A 20 -5.43 -12.28 3.29
CA PRO A 20 -6.40 -11.19 3.46
C PRO A 20 -6.87 -11.03 4.92
N CYS A 21 -7.15 -9.80 5.34
CA CYS A 21 -7.74 -9.48 6.65
C CYS A 21 -8.91 -8.49 6.48
N THR A 22 -9.65 -8.24 7.57
CA THR A 22 -10.78 -7.29 7.62
C THR A 22 -10.63 -6.27 8.73
N CYS A 23 -9.38 -5.93 9.12
CA CYS A 23 -9.15 -4.98 10.21
C CYS A 23 -9.75 -3.61 9.89
N PRO A 24 -10.10 -2.80 10.90
CA PRO A 24 -10.57 -1.43 10.68
C PRO A 24 -9.51 -0.59 9.96
N GLU A 25 -9.94 0.52 9.38
CA GLU A 25 -9.01 1.57 8.94
C GLU A 25 -8.29 2.14 10.15
N TYR A 26 -6.95 2.13 10.13
CA TYR A 26 -6.15 2.51 11.30
C TYR A 26 -6.52 3.88 11.87
N VAL A 27 -6.72 4.87 11.00
CA VAL A 27 -7.10 6.23 11.42
C VAL A 27 -8.44 6.24 12.13
N ARG A 28 -9.46 5.53 11.61
CA ARG A 28 -10.77 5.41 12.26
C ARG A 28 -10.70 4.66 13.59
N SER A 29 -9.85 3.63 13.70
CA SER A 29 -9.66 2.93 14.97
C SER A 29 -9.04 3.81 16.07
N LEU A 30 -8.24 4.82 15.72
CA LEU A 30 -7.74 5.81 16.68
C LEU A 30 -8.86 6.68 17.27
N ASP A 31 -9.95 6.85 16.51
CA ASP A 31 -11.17 7.55 16.95
C ASP A 31 -12.19 6.61 17.61
N GLY A 32 -11.83 5.34 17.84
CA GLY A 32 -12.69 4.32 18.46
C GLY A 32 -13.70 3.68 17.51
N ASP A 33 -13.54 3.88 16.20
CA ASP A 33 -14.38 3.26 15.18
C ASP A 33 -13.70 1.99 14.64
N ASP A 34 -14.04 0.86 15.26
CA ASP A 34 -13.54 -0.47 14.92
C ASP A 34 -14.41 -1.19 13.87
N THR A 35 -15.13 -0.44 13.02
CA THR A 35 -15.91 -1.03 11.94
C THR A 35 -14.99 -1.85 11.01
N PRO A 36 -15.25 -3.16 10.81
CA PRO A 36 -14.43 -3.98 9.92
C PRO A 36 -14.42 -3.46 8.48
N SER A 37 -13.25 -3.51 7.85
CA SER A 37 -13.10 -3.14 6.43
C SER A 37 -13.47 -4.30 5.51
N LYS A 38 -13.63 -4.01 4.22
CA LYS A 38 -13.64 -5.07 3.19
C LYS A 38 -12.32 -5.87 3.22
N PRO A 39 -12.30 -7.15 2.80
CA PRO A 39 -11.08 -7.95 2.73
C PRO A 39 -9.96 -7.25 1.95
N HIS A 40 -8.78 -7.15 2.55
CA HIS A 40 -7.63 -6.46 1.98
C HIS A 40 -6.30 -7.03 2.48
N PHE A 41 -5.19 -6.50 1.95
CA PHE A 41 -3.82 -6.88 2.27
C PHE A 41 -3.02 -5.69 2.80
N HIS A 42 -1.98 -6.01 3.56
CA HIS A 42 -0.97 -5.07 4.06
C HIS A 42 0.36 -5.38 3.39
N LEU A 43 1.02 -4.35 2.85
CA LEU A 43 2.30 -4.49 2.21
C LEU A 43 3.38 -3.81 3.06
N THR A 44 4.42 -4.56 3.38
CA THR A 44 5.68 -3.98 3.87
C THR A 44 6.56 -3.70 2.65
N VAL A 45 6.98 -2.45 2.48
CA VAL A 45 7.73 -2.01 1.30
C VAL A 45 9.01 -1.24 1.67
N LEU A 46 9.98 -1.20 0.77
CA LEU A 46 11.20 -0.43 0.91
C LEU A 46 11.17 0.78 -0.01
N GLY A 47 11.55 1.96 0.50
CA GLY A 47 11.66 3.19 -0.28
C GLY A 47 12.75 3.11 -1.35
N GLU A 48 12.47 3.66 -2.53
CA GLU A 48 13.45 3.94 -3.59
C GLU A 48 13.52 5.46 -3.87
N VAL A 49 13.64 5.88 -5.13
CA VAL A 49 14.03 7.21 -5.64
C VAL A 49 13.46 8.42 -4.89
N ARG A 50 12.16 8.44 -4.58
CA ARG A 50 11.50 9.59 -3.92
C ARG A 50 11.44 9.48 -2.39
N HIS A 51 11.81 8.34 -1.84
CA HIS A 51 11.80 8.06 -0.41
C HIS A 51 13.22 7.79 0.08
N GLN A 52 13.39 7.66 1.40
CA GLN A 52 14.70 7.28 1.92
C GLN A 52 15.00 5.84 1.46
N ARG A 53 16.01 5.67 0.60
CA ARG A 53 16.36 4.38 0.01
C ARG A 53 16.60 3.35 1.12
N GLY A 54 15.91 2.21 1.02
CA GLY A 54 16.04 1.11 1.98
C GLY A 54 15.29 1.28 3.30
N LYS A 55 14.63 2.43 3.54
CA LYS A 55 13.74 2.60 4.69
C LYS A 55 12.45 1.82 4.47
N THR A 56 11.93 1.21 5.54
CA THR A 56 10.65 0.50 5.55
C THR A 56 9.47 1.47 5.58
N TYR A 57 8.47 1.18 4.76
CA TYR A 57 7.17 1.84 4.69
C TYR A 57 6.06 0.79 4.66
N TRP A 58 4.81 1.23 4.86
CA TRP A 58 3.63 0.38 4.87
C TRP A 58 2.58 0.93 3.90
N LEU A 59 2.03 0.05 3.06
CA LEU A 59 0.91 0.34 2.18
C LEU A 59 -0.22 -0.62 2.55
N ASN A 60 -1.28 -0.11 3.18
CA ASN A 60 -2.33 -0.91 3.79
C ASN A 60 -3.67 -0.67 3.10
N GLY A 61 -4.57 -1.65 3.20
CA GLY A 61 -5.94 -1.48 2.71
C GLY A 61 -6.11 -1.77 1.23
N TYR A 62 -5.22 -2.56 0.61
CA TYR A 62 -5.28 -2.83 -0.83
C TYR A 62 -5.79 -4.23 -1.16
N THR A 63 -6.65 -4.34 -2.17
CA THR A 63 -7.04 -5.61 -2.80
C THR A 63 -5.97 -6.09 -3.78
N LEU A 64 -6.03 -7.36 -4.23
CA LEU A 64 -5.05 -7.93 -5.17
C LEU A 64 -5.01 -7.22 -6.53
N ASP A 65 -6.10 -6.55 -6.93
CA ASP A 65 -6.18 -5.72 -8.12
C ASP A 65 -5.63 -4.29 -7.89
N GLY A 66 -5.06 -4.02 -6.71
CA GLY A 66 -4.40 -2.78 -6.36
C GLY A 66 -5.33 -1.66 -5.92
N ARG A 67 -6.64 -1.88 -5.73
CA ARG A 67 -7.58 -0.83 -5.28
C ARG A 67 -7.58 -0.70 -3.75
N SER A 68 -7.64 0.53 -3.25
CA SER A 68 -7.88 0.78 -1.83
C SER A 68 -9.33 0.41 -1.47
N VAL A 69 -9.51 -0.22 -0.30
CA VAL A 69 -10.84 -0.47 0.27
C VAL A 69 -11.39 0.71 1.07
N TRP A 70 -10.54 1.71 1.35
CA TRP A 70 -10.90 2.87 2.18
C TRP A 70 -11.14 4.14 1.38
N ASN A 71 -10.51 4.29 0.21
CA ASN A 71 -10.58 5.52 -0.57
C ASN A 71 -10.38 5.26 -2.08
N ARG A 72 -10.06 6.32 -2.85
CA ARG A 72 -9.87 6.25 -4.31
C ARG A 72 -8.44 5.89 -4.73
N ASP A 73 -7.60 5.53 -3.77
CA ASP A 73 -6.19 5.26 -4.02
C ASP A 73 -5.98 3.92 -4.70
N ARG A 74 -4.86 3.81 -5.44
CA ARG A 74 -4.50 2.62 -6.19
C ARG A 74 -2.99 2.38 -6.18
N LEU A 75 -2.61 1.10 -6.09
CA LEU A 75 -1.29 0.63 -6.43
C LEU A 75 -1.17 0.46 -7.94
N ILE A 76 -0.09 1.00 -8.50
CA ILE A 76 0.27 0.92 -9.90
C ILE A 76 1.59 0.15 -9.98
N ASP A 77 1.66 -0.83 -10.88
CA ASP A 77 2.90 -1.53 -11.16
C ASP A 77 3.95 -0.54 -11.70
N ALA A 78 5.09 -0.47 -11.02
CA ALA A 78 6.22 0.39 -11.37
C ALA A 78 7.40 -0.40 -11.94
N SER A 79 7.22 -1.69 -12.27
CA SER A 79 8.26 -2.53 -12.85
C SER A 79 8.65 -2.12 -14.27
N GLN A 80 7.77 -1.44 -15.02
CA GLN A 80 8.01 -1.05 -16.41
C GLN A 80 8.68 0.33 -16.58
N LEU A 81 9.12 0.98 -15.51
CA LEU A 81 9.68 2.35 -15.56
C LEU A 81 11.18 2.43 -15.93
N GLU A 82 11.81 1.35 -16.41
CA GLU A 82 13.18 1.39 -16.97
C GLU A 82 13.13 1.36 -18.51
N LEU A 83 12.72 2.47 -19.13
CA LEU A 83 12.85 2.69 -20.58
C LEU A 83 13.14 4.16 -20.91
N PHE A 84 14.02 4.85 -20.18
CA PHE A 84 14.65 6.11 -20.65
C PHE A 84 16.05 6.27 -20.06
#